data_AF-Q1Z2F0-F1
#
_entry.id   AF-Q1Z2F0-F1
#
_cell.length_a   1.000
_cell.length_b   1.000
_cell.length_c   1.000
_cell.angle_alpha   90.00
_cell.angle_beta   90.00
_cell.angle_gamma   90.00
#
_symmetry.space_group_name_H-M   'P 1'
#
loop_
_entity.id
_entity.type
_entity.pdbx_description
1 polymer ?
#
loop_
_entity_poly.entity_id
_entity_poly.type
_entity_poly.pdbx_seq_one_letter_code
_entity_poly.pdbx_strand_id
1 'polypeptide(L)'
;MTHPWMRTTLPIAILIALAGCSTSTPSSSTSGIIDLTPPKEPTQLGSSSTTAAKTTDVTAQASDSGKVQAFMMRGMVTLGHESNSIQPCGSTQQYWLTTAISDRSALEEITPDGYQAMYAEMIGFLDPAPEEGFAANYDGRFTVKQINMISAEMSGGCKQQPHTTRAFGNEPGWAAEIKDKQVTLIQMGKERQSQAITSTSSISGKQQYTGKDFSLTLTKAQCNDTMSDALFGWQSTLEWQGKQFKGCATIGATDVTLNWIGEYQSSAQAAQNTGLTTTLVLNPDHSATTTYAYTNGDNSLVETGFWQQANQNTVQVMMTRHQGRRLNGERLFTLNGNTLITTEEVVNGHAYSLGSNGLRLEKQ
;
A
#
# COMPACT_ATOMS: atom_id res chain seq x y z
N MET A 1 7.49 9.93 -68.50
CA MET A 1 8.80 9.99 -67.82
C MET A 1 8.89 8.82 -66.85
N THR A 2 10.08 8.27 -66.63
CA THR A 2 10.28 6.92 -66.04
C THR A 2 11.18 6.94 -64.80
N HIS A 3 11.03 5.88 -63.99
CA HIS A 3 11.87 5.32 -62.90
C HIS A 3 13.37 5.70 -62.81
N PRO A 4 14.07 5.50 -61.66
CA PRO A 4 13.75 4.57 -60.55
C PRO A 4 13.78 5.25 -59.15
N TRP A 5 13.58 4.63 -57.97
CA TRP A 5 13.90 3.31 -57.39
C TRP A 5 15.41 3.05 -57.12
N MET A 6 15.84 3.17 -55.86
CA MET A 6 17.08 2.57 -55.38
C MET A 6 16.86 1.87 -54.05
N ARG A 7 17.40 0.65 -53.94
CA ARG A 7 17.65 -0.06 -52.69
C ARG A 7 19.13 0.05 -52.38
N THR A 8 19.50 0.11 -51.11
CA THR A 8 20.88 -0.11 -50.65
C THR A 8 20.90 -1.19 -49.57
N THR A 9 22.01 -1.91 -49.48
CA THR A 9 22.12 -3.23 -48.81
C THR A 9 23.01 -3.19 -47.57
N LEU A 10 22.74 -4.07 -46.61
CA LEU A 10 23.71 -4.40 -45.56
C LEU A 10 24.98 -5.02 -46.15
N PRO A 11 26.16 -4.78 -45.54
CA PRO A 11 27.22 -5.77 -45.43
C PRO A 11 27.03 -6.61 -44.16
N ILE A 12 27.27 -7.92 -44.26
CA ILE A 12 27.37 -8.85 -43.12
C ILE A 12 28.86 -9.03 -42.80
N ALA A 13 29.22 -9.11 -41.51
CA ALA A 13 30.54 -9.54 -41.04
C ALA A 13 30.40 -10.70 -40.05
N ILE A 14 31.04 -11.82 -40.35
CA ILE A 14 31.17 -13.05 -39.54
C ILE A 14 32.64 -13.49 -39.66
N LEU A 15 33.07 -14.48 -38.86
CA LEU A 15 34.42 -15.08 -38.72
C LEU A 15 35.29 -14.43 -37.61
N ILE A 16 36.02 -15.19 -36.78
CA ILE A 16 35.97 -16.65 -36.48
C ILE A 16 36.50 -16.91 -35.06
N ALA A 17 36.19 -18.07 -34.47
CA ALA A 17 36.69 -18.46 -33.15
C ALA A 17 38.05 -19.21 -33.24
N LEU A 18 38.87 -19.11 -32.19
CA LEU A 18 39.98 -20.02 -31.92
C LEU A 18 39.89 -20.55 -30.49
N ALA A 19 40.23 -21.83 -30.32
CA ALA A 19 40.13 -22.56 -29.05
C ALA A 19 41.48 -22.68 -28.35
N GLY A 20 41.46 -22.96 -27.04
CA GLY A 20 42.65 -23.14 -26.22
C GLY A 20 42.39 -23.93 -24.95
N CYS A 21 42.24 -25.25 -25.07
CA CYS A 21 42.21 -26.15 -23.91
C CYS A 21 43.64 -26.49 -23.46
N SER A 22 43.88 -26.51 -22.16
CA SER A 22 45.10 -27.08 -21.57
C SER A 22 44.79 -27.66 -20.18
N THR A 23 44.91 -28.98 -20.06
CA THR A 23 44.67 -29.74 -18.82
C THR A 23 45.99 -30.05 -18.11
N SER A 24 46.04 -29.92 -16.79
CA SER A 24 47.15 -30.49 -16.00
C SER A 24 46.72 -30.92 -14.59
N THR A 25 46.69 -32.23 -14.39
CA THR A 25 46.80 -32.90 -13.08
C THR A 25 47.81 -34.05 -13.29
N PRO A 26 48.62 -34.45 -12.30
CA PRO A 26 48.13 -35.54 -11.43
C PRO A 26 48.65 -35.57 -9.97
N SER A 27 47.82 -36.17 -9.10
CA SER A 27 48.16 -37.12 -8.01
C SER A 27 49.15 -36.80 -6.86
N SER A 28 48.61 -36.93 -5.62
CA SER A 28 49.15 -37.67 -4.44
C SER A 28 50.41 -37.17 -3.70
N SER A 29 50.54 -37.25 -2.35
CA SER A 29 49.62 -37.63 -1.23
C SER A 29 50.32 -37.21 0.12
N THR A 30 49.99 -37.57 1.39
CA THR A 30 49.16 -38.64 2.01
C THR A 30 48.85 -38.32 3.50
N SER A 31 47.77 -38.90 4.06
CA SER A 31 47.53 -39.17 5.51
C SER A 31 47.29 -38.01 6.50
N GLY A 32 46.30 -38.15 7.40
CA GLY A 32 46.16 -37.25 8.58
C GLY A 32 44.76 -37.14 9.25
N ILE A 33 44.08 -38.24 9.60
CA ILE A 33 42.83 -38.22 10.39
C ILE A 33 43.15 -38.41 11.89
N ILE A 34 42.61 -37.60 12.81
CA ILE A 34 41.65 -38.00 13.90
C ILE A 34 40.86 -36.75 14.40
N ASP A 35 39.62 -36.97 14.81
CA ASP A 35 38.75 -36.09 15.64
C ASP A 35 39.04 -36.30 17.16
N LEU A 36 38.26 -35.65 18.06
CA LEU A 36 37.88 -36.01 19.44
C LEU A 36 38.09 -34.92 20.53
N THR A 37 36.97 -34.37 21.01
CA THR A 37 36.74 -33.86 22.39
C THR A 37 36.36 -34.99 23.37
N PRO A 38 36.13 -34.80 24.70
CA PRO A 38 36.36 -33.68 25.65
C PRO A 38 37.32 -34.11 26.81
N PRO A 39 37.40 -33.52 28.05
CA PRO A 39 36.33 -33.55 29.09
C PRO A 39 36.26 -32.41 30.18
N LYS A 40 35.13 -32.40 30.91
CA LYS A 40 34.79 -31.93 32.30
C LYS A 40 35.61 -30.90 33.12
N GLU A 41 34.84 -29.95 33.69
CA GLU A 41 34.68 -29.50 35.11
C GLU A 41 35.74 -29.86 36.19
N PRO A 42 35.99 -28.95 37.17
CA PRO A 42 35.36 -29.15 38.49
C PRO A 42 34.80 -27.87 39.19
N THR A 43 34.23 -28.08 40.39
CA THR A 43 33.26 -27.23 41.10
C THR A 43 33.83 -26.39 42.27
N GLN A 44 33.21 -25.23 42.60
CA GLN A 44 32.75 -24.79 43.96
C GLN A 44 32.79 -23.27 44.30
N LEU A 45 31.76 -22.90 45.08
CA LEU A 45 31.44 -21.72 45.91
C LEU A 45 32.51 -20.64 46.22
N GLY A 46 32.05 -19.37 46.14
CA GLY A 46 32.58 -18.19 46.84
C GLY A 46 31.48 -17.12 46.97
N SER A 47 31.41 -16.40 48.10
CA SER A 47 30.27 -15.51 48.43
C SER A 47 30.57 -14.00 48.34
N SER A 48 29.50 -13.20 48.34
CA SER A 48 29.40 -11.82 48.89
C SER A 48 29.47 -10.60 47.94
N SER A 49 28.27 -10.06 47.66
CA SER A 49 27.84 -8.66 47.84
C SER A 49 28.43 -7.48 47.02
N THR A 50 27.48 -6.69 46.45
CA THR A 50 27.61 -5.28 45.99
C THR A 50 28.50 -5.06 44.74
N THR A 51 28.14 -4.21 43.76
CA THR A 51 27.21 -3.06 43.76
C THR A 51 26.41 -2.98 42.45
N ALA A 52 25.19 -2.43 42.48
CA ALA A 52 24.36 -2.28 41.28
C ALA A 52 24.85 -1.16 40.36
N ALA A 53 25.19 -1.51 39.12
CA ALA A 53 25.29 -0.57 38.00
C ALA A 53 24.04 -0.69 37.13
N LYS A 54 23.28 0.41 36.99
CA LYS A 54 22.00 0.41 36.27
C LYS A 54 22.24 0.68 34.79
N THR A 55 22.52 -0.36 34.01
CA THR A 55 22.61 -0.27 32.55
C THR A 55 21.28 0.21 31.99
N THR A 56 21.24 1.42 31.44
CA THR A 56 20.10 1.93 30.67
C THR A 56 20.18 1.37 29.27
N ASP A 57 19.43 0.30 28.99
CA ASP A 57 19.12 -0.10 27.62
C ASP A 57 18.47 1.08 26.90
N VAL A 58 19.11 1.52 25.81
CA VAL A 58 18.53 2.52 24.90
C VAL A 58 17.54 1.79 24.01
N THR A 59 16.32 1.59 24.52
CA THR A 59 15.18 1.20 23.68
C THR A 59 14.95 2.29 22.63
N ALA A 60 15.18 1.95 21.36
CA ALA A 60 14.85 2.84 20.25
C ALA A 60 13.36 3.17 20.31
N GLN A 61 13.03 4.42 20.62
CA GLN A 61 11.65 4.87 20.68
C GLN A 61 11.11 4.97 19.26
N ALA A 62 10.19 4.06 18.90
CA ALA A 62 9.35 4.28 17.74
C ALA A 62 8.55 5.58 17.95
N SER A 63 8.56 6.46 16.95
CA SER A 63 7.71 7.65 16.97
C SER A 63 6.24 7.21 16.93
N ASP A 64 5.45 7.69 17.89
CA ASP A 64 3.98 7.55 17.86
C ASP A 64 3.41 8.56 16.85
N SER A 65 3.68 8.32 15.56
CA SER A 65 3.11 9.10 14.46
C SER A 65 1.59 8.94 14.49
N GLY A 66 0.90 10.08 14.67
CA GLY A 66 -0.49 10.11 15.12
C GLY A 66 -1.42 9.28 14.24
N LYS A 67 -1.81 8.10 14.75
CA LYS A 67 -2.63 7.04 14.12
C LYS A 67 -3.31 7.43 12.81
N VAL A 68 -2.61 7.18 11.70
CA VAL A 68 -3.09 7.46 10.35
C VAL A 68 -4.38 6.71 10.03
N GLN A 69 -5.25 7.34 9.24
CA GLN A 69 -6.53 6.79 8.84
C GLN A 69 -6.33 5.80 7.70
N ALA A 70 -6.81 4.56 7.88
CA ALA A 70 -6.78 3.58 6.82
C ALA A 70 -7.73 3.97 5.67
N PHE A 71 -7.26 3.82 4.44
CA PHE A 71 -7.88 4.23 3.18
C PHE A 71 -8.07 3.04 2.22
N MET A 72 -8.86 3.21 1.16
CA MET A 72 -9.18 2.12 0.21
C MET A 72 -8.26 2.17 -1.01
N MET A 73 -7.29 1.24 -1.10
CA MET A 73 -6.46 1.11 -2.30
C MET A 73 -7.09 0.10 -3.27
N ARG A 74 -7.39 0.55 -4.50
CA ARG A 74 -7.66 -0.33 -5.66
C ARG A 74 -6.37 -0.49 -6.46
N GLY A 75 -6.01 -1.72 -6.84
CA GLY A 75 -4.78 -1.94 -7.60
C GLY A 75 -4.67 -3.30 -8.27
N MET A 76 -3.61 -3.46 -9.05
CA MET A 76 -3.14 -4.78 -9.48
C MET A 76 -2.11 -5.28 -8.46
N VAL A 77 -2.25 -6.54 -8.05
CA VAL A 77 -1.45 -7.16 -6.98
C VAL A 77 -0.72 -8.37 -7.51
N THR A 78 0.59 -8.45 -7.24
CA THR A 78 1.41 -9.63 -7.49
C THR A 78 1.86 -10.19 -6.14
N LEU A 79 1.49 -11.45 -5.87
CA LEU A 79 1.91 -12.20 -4.67
C LEU A 79 2.92 -13.28 -5.06
N GLY A 80 3.85 -13.58 -4.16
CA GLY A 80 4.96 -14.48 -4.40
C GLY A 80 6.01 -14.47 -3.28
N HIS A 81 7.03 -15.33 -3.40
CA HIS A 81 8.06 -15.49 -2.38
C HIS A 81 8.97 -14.25 -2.23
N GLU A 82 9.32 -13.63 -3.36
CA GLU A 82 10.23 -12.47 -3.43
C GLU A 82 9.56 -11.20 -3.96
N SER A 83 8.32 -11.31 -4.44
CA SER A 83 7.51 -10.21 -4.97
C SER A 83 6.16 -10.21 -4.27
N ASN A 84 5.90 -9.16 -3.49
CA ASN A 84 4.62 -8.94 -2.82
C ASN A 84 4.31 -7.45 -2.95
N SER A 85 3.55 -7.07 -3.98
CA SER A 85 3.38 -5.67 -4.37
C SER A 85 1.96 -5.33 -4.79
N ILE A 86 1.61 -4.05 -4.67
CA ILE A 86 0.40 -3.46 -5.21
C ILE A 86 0.75 -2.23 -6.07
N GLN A 87 0.21 -2.20 -7.28
CA GLN A 87 0.25 -1.06 -8.21
C GLN A 87 -1.13 -0.40 -8.22
N PRO A 88 -1.30 0.83 -7.68
CA PRO A 88 -2.57 1.51 -7.65
C PRO A 88 -3.16 1.71 -9.07
N CYS A 89 -4.48 1.54 -9.20
CA CYS A 89 -5.15 1.65 -10.50
C CYS A 89 -4.93 3.02 -11.15
N GLY A 90 -4.32 3.03 -12.34
CA GLY A 90 -4.01 4.23 -13.10
C GLY A 90 -2.63 4.84 -12.84
N SER A 91 -1.81 4.25 -11.96
CA SER A 91 -0.43 4.70 -11.71
C SER A 91 0.64 3.73 -12.22
N THR A 92 1.87 4.23 -12.32
CA THR A 92 3.12 3.46 -12.44
C THR A 92 3.82 3.23 -11.10
N GLN A 93 3.40 3.90 -10.02
CA GLN A 93 3.90 3.69 -8.67
C GLN A 93 3.59 2.27 -8.19
N GLN A 94 4.47 1.69 -7.39
CA GLN A 94 4.20 0.45 -6.67
C GLN A 94 4.54 0.61 -5.19
N TYR A 95 3.82 -0.12 -4.34
CA TYR A 95 4.12 -0.27 -2.92
C TYR A 95 4.33 -1.74 -2.59
N TRP A 96 5.21 -2.02 -1.63
CA TRP A 96 5.36 -3.38 -1.11
C TRP A 96 4.14 -3.74 -0.26
N LEU A 97 3.40 -4.78 -0.66
CA LEU A 97 2.16 -5.17 -0.02
C LEU A 97 2.43 -6.01 1.23
N THR A 98 1.72 -5.75 2.33
CA THR A 98 1.87 -6.47 3.60
C THR A 98 0.50 -6.89 4.13
N THR A 99 0.18 -8.17 3.98
CA THR A 99 -1.07 -8.81 4.44
C THR A 99 -0.92 -9.47 5.82
N ALA A 100 -2.03 -9.77 6.50
CA ALA A 100 -1.99 -10.46 7.77
C ALA A 100 -1.62 -11.94 7.59
N ILE A 101 -0.96 -12.55 8.59
CA ILE A 101 -0.59 -13.97 8.55
C ILE A 101 -1.83 -14.87 8.40
N SER A 102 -2.98 -14.45 8.95
CA SER A 102 -4.28 -15.12 8.82
C SER A 102 -4.86 -15.14 7.41
N ASP A 103 -4.37 -14.26 6.51
CA ASP A 103 -4.87 -14.18 5.13
C ASP A 103 -4.07 -15.09 4.18
N ARG A 104 -2.88 -15.57 4.59
CA ARG A 104 -1.92 -16.23 3.70
C ARG A 104 -2.50 -17.45 2.98
N SER A 105 -3.04 -18.44 3.70
CA SER A 105 -3.54 -19.66 3.05
C SER A 105 -4.75 -19.43 2.14
N ALA A 106 -5.58 -18.43 2.42
CA ALA A 106 -6.70 -18.04 1.56
C ALA A 106 -6.25 -17.21 0.34
N LEU A 107 -5.11 -16.51 0.44
CA LEU A 107 -4.46 -15.85 -0.69
C LEU A 107 -3.68 -16.84 -1.55
N GLU A 108 -3.01 -17.82 -0.94
CA GLU A 108 -2.30 -18.92 -1.60
C GLU A 108 -3.26 -19.77 -2.46
N GLU A 109 -4.48 -20.03 -1.97
CA GLU A 109 -5.53 -20.76 -2.69
C GLU A 109 -5.97 -20.09 -4.01
N ILE A 110 -5.94 -18.75 -4.09
CA ILE A 110 -6.38 -17.99 -5.28
C ILE A 110 -5.22 -17.38 -6.10
N THR A 111 -3.96 -17.52 -5.67
CA THR A 111 -2.82 -16.89 -6.35
C THR A 111 -2.43 -17.70 -7.58
N PRO A 112 -2.51 -17.15 -8.81
CA PRO A 112 -2.18 -17.93 -10.01
C PRO A 112 -0.68 -18.17 -10.16
N ASP A 113 -0.34 -19.33 -10.73
CA ASP A 113 1.04 -19.70 -11.09
C ASP A 113 1.75 -18.62 -11.92
N GLY A 114 3.05 -18.44 -11.66
CA GLY A 114 3.92 -17.56 -12.44
C GLY A 114 3.80 -16.07 -12.11
N TYR A 115 3.35 -15.71 -10.91
CA TYR A 115 3.29 -14.33 -10.41
C TYR A 115 2.35 -13.40 -11.22
N GLN A 116 1.27 -13.96 -11.77
CA GLN A 116 0.29 -13.18 -12.53
C GLN A 116 -0.44 -12.18 -11.63
N ALA A 117 -0.70 -10.98 -12.16
CA ALA A 117 -1.27 -9.89 -11.39
C ALA A 117 -2.80 -10.05 -11.23
N MET A 118 -3.24 -10.26 -9.99
CA MET A 118 -4.65 -10.24 -9.59
C MET A 118 -5.15 -8.80 -9.47
N TYR A 119 -6.46 -8.56 -9.58
CA TYR A 119 -7.05 -7.27 -9.17
C TYR A 119 -7.45 -7.34 -7.70
N ALA A 120 -7.17 -6.28 -6.95
CA ALA A 120 -7.52 -6.19 -5.54
C ALA A 120 -8.06 -4.83 -5.11
N GLU A 121 -8.83 -4.88 -4.04
CA GLU A 121 -9.37 -3.76 -3.30
C GLU A 121 -9.08 -4.02 -1.82
N MET A 122 -8.28 -3.17 -1.20
CA MET A 122 -7.74 -3.41 0.13
C MET A 122 -7.74 -2.13 0.97
N ILE A 123 -8.16 -2.27 2.22
CA ILE A 123 -8.20 -1.18 3.20
C ILE A 123 -6.93 -1.27 4.05
N GLY A 124 -6.12 -0.23 4.02
CA GLY A 124 -4.78 -0.23 4.62
C GLY A 124 -4.24 1.18 4.79
N PHE A 125 -2.95 1.26 5.11
CA PHE A 125 -2.21 2.50 5.35
C PHE A 125 -0.77 2.30 4.87
N LEU A 126 -0.04 3.39 4.66
CA LEU A 126 1.33 3.35 4.17
C LEU A 126 2.34 3.51 5.32
N ASP A 127 3.32 2.61 5.35
CA ASP A 127 4.50 2.70 6.21
C ASP A 127 5.74 2.99 5.34
N PRO A 128 6.79 3.66 5.84
CA PRO A 128 8.07 3.75 5.16
C PRO A 128 8.61 2.35 4.79
N ALA A 129 9.23 2.23 3.62
CA ALA A 129 9.92 1.01 3.21
C ALA A 129 11.17 0.76 4.08
N PRO A 130 11.44 -0.48 4.52
CA PRO A 130 12.59 -0.81 5.35
C PRO A 130 13.90 -0.52 4.63
N GLU A 131 15.01 -0.43 5.37
CA GLU A 131 16.33 -0.16 4.79
C GLU A 131 16.89 -1.34 3.98
N GLU A 132 16.51 -2.57 4.34
CA GLU A 132 16.99 -3.82 3.74
C GLU A 132 15.84 -4.78 3.33
N GLY A 133 16.17 -5.79 2.52
CA GLY A 133 15.25 -6.81 2.01
C GLY A 133 14.47 -6.39 0.77
N PHE A 134 13.63 -7.29 0.24
CA PHE A 134 12.90 -7.10 -1.03
C PHE A 134 12.04 -5.81 -1.07
N ALA A 135 11.50 -5.40 0.08
CA ALA A 135 10.70 -4.18 0.21
C ALA A 135 11.51 -2.87 0.09
N ALA A 136 12.85 -2.90 0.20
CA ALA A 136 13.68 -1.71 0.32
C ALA A 136 13.80 -0.84 -0.96
N ASN A 137 13.32 -1.33 -2.10
CA ASN A 137 13.33 -0.58 -3.38
C ASN A 137 12.02 0.19 -3.65
N TYR A 138 10.97 -0.03 -2.84
CA TYR A 138 9.67 0.64 -2.96
C TYR A 138 9.66 1.96 -2.19
N ASP A 139 8.82 2.93 -2.59
CA ASP A 139 8.69 4.22 -1.89
C ASP A 139 7.96 4.09 -0.54
N GLY A 140 7.22 3.00 -0.33
CA GLY A 140 6.53 2.65 0.90
C GLY A 140 6.01 1.20 0.90
N ARG A 141 5.55 0.74 2.06
CA ARG A 141 4.80 -0.51 2.25
C ARG A 141 3.32 -0.19 2.43
N PHE A 142 2.43 -0.88 1.73
CA PHE A 142 0.99 -0.81 2.00
C PHE A 142 0.60 -1.93 2.97
N THR A 143 0.38 -1.56 4.23
CA THR A 143 0.05 -2.48 5.32
C THR A 143 -1.47 -2.64 5.41
N VAL A 144 -1.96 -3.79 4.97
CA VAL A 144 -3.37 -4.12 4.87
C VAL A 144 -3.97 -4.32 6.26
N LYS A 145 -5.02 -3.56 6.58
CA LYS A 145 -5.89 -3.82 7.74
C LYS A 145 -7.03 -4.77 7.40
N GLN A 146 -7.48 -4.79 6.14
CA GLN A 146 -8.58 -5.62 5.65
C GLN A 146 -8.57 -5.73 4.13
N ILE A 147 -8.71 -6.95 3.59
CA ILE A 147 -9.11 -7.16 2.19
C ILE A 147 -10.58 -6.72 2.03
N ASN A 148 -10.94 -6.00 0.97
CA ASN A 148 -12.34 -5.86 0.54
C ASN A 148 -12.68 -6.99 -0.43
N MET A 149 -11.87 -7.12 -1.47
CA MET A 149 -11.91 -8.16 -2.49
C MET A 149 -10.51 -8.35 -3.09
N ILE A 150 -10.18 -9.56 -3.52
CA ILE A 150 -9.06 -9.83 -4.44
C ILE A 150 -9.48 -10.98 -5.36
N SER A 151 -9.15 -10.91 -6.66
CA SER A 151 -9.51 -11.94 -7.64
C SER A 151 -8.54 -12.04 -8.81
N ALA A 152 -8.28 -13.26 -9.25
CA ALA A 152 -7.49 -13.57 -10.45
C ALA A 152 -8.28 -13.32 -11.75
N GLU A 153 -9.56 -13.69 -11.80
CA GLU A 153 -10.44 -13.48 -12.96
C GLU A 153 -10.56 -12.00 -13.34
N MET A 154 -10.55 -11.11 -12.33
CA MET A 154 -10.73 -9.67 -12.50
C MET A 154 -9.51 -8.92 -13.07
N SER A 155 -8.70 -9.53 -13.94
CA SER A 155 -7.55 -8.91 -14.64
C SER A 155 -7.84 -7.54 -15.31
N GLY A 156 -9.11 -7.23 -15.63
CA GLY A 156 -9.56 -5.93 -16.13
C GLY A 156 -10.02 -4.91 -15.08
N GLY A 157 -9.96 -5.22 -13.78
CA GLY A 157 -10.65 -4.50 -12.70
C GLY A 157 -10.26 -3.02 -12.57
N CYS A 158 -8.98 -2.68 -12.76
CA CYS A 158 -8.55 -1.27 -12.77
C CYS A 158 -9.13 -0.42 -13.92
N LYS A 159 -9.75 -1.03 -14.95
CA LYS A 159 -10.48 -0.31 -16.01
C LYS A 159 -11.95 -0.06 -15.64
N GLN A 160 -12.45 -0.70 -14.58
CA GLN A 160 -13.79 -0.50 -14.07
C GLN A 160 -13.83 0.67 -13.08
N GLN A 161 -14.95 1.39 -13.05
CA GLN A 161 -15.21 2.40 -12.02
C GLN A 161 -15.35 1.74 -10.64
N PRO A 162 -15.03 2.45 -9.53
CA PRO A 162 -15.27 1.94 -8.19
C PRO A 162 -16.74 1.54 -8.01
N HIS A 163 -16.99 0.30 -7.59
CA HIS A 163 -18.36 -0.18 -7.36
C HIS A 163 -18.90 0.35 -6.02
N THR A 164 -20.21 0.31 -5.83
CA THR A 164 -20.84 0.63 -4.52
C THR A 164 -20.95 -0.63 -3.65
N THR A 165 -21.28 -0.50 -2.36
CA THR A 165 -21.42 -1.64 -1.45
C THR A 165 -22.43 -2.66 -1.99
N ARG A 166 -22.04 -3.95 -2.05
CA ARG A 166 -22.86 -5.06 -2.55
C ARG A 166 -22.73 -6.28 -1.64
N ALA A 167 -23.84 -6.97 -1.41
CA ALA A 167 -23.89 -8.31 -0.81
C ALA A 167 -24.45 -9.32 -1.81
N PHE A 168 -24.10 -10.60 -1.69
CA PHE A 168 -24.54 -11.66 -2.61
C PHE A 168 -24.33 -13.06 -2.02
N GLY A 169 -24.96 -14.07 -2.62
CA GLY A 169 -24.73 -15.49 -2.32
C GLY A 169 -25.52 -16.40 -3.27
N ASN A 170 -25.09 -17.65 -3.39
CA ASN A 170 -25.44 -18.49 -4.55
C ASN A 170 -26.63 -19.44 -4.34
N GLU A 171 -26.98 -19.79 -3.10
CA GLU A 171 -28.06 -20.75 -2.81
C GLU A 171 -29.08 -20.18 -1.81
N PRO A 172 -30.28 -19.75 -2.25
CA PRO A 172 -30.66 -19.46 -3.64
C PRO A 172 -30.03 -18.14 -4.13
N GLY A 173 -29.64 -18.09 -5.40
CA GLY A 173 -28.94 -16.95 -6.01
C GLY A 173 -29.57 -15.58 -5.75
N TRP A 174 -28.85 -14.73 -5.04
CA TRP A 174 -29.29 -13.39 -4.63
C TRP A 174 -28.13 -12.37 -4.67
N ALA A 175 -28.48 -11.10 -4.86
CA ALA A 175 -27.60 -9.97 -4.61
C ALA A 175 -28.40 -8.78 -4.05
N ALA A 176 -27.77 -7.97 -3.19
CA ALA A 176 -28.30 -6.70 -2.72
C ALA A 176 -27.27 -5.59 -3.00
N GLU A 177 -27.65 -4.64 -3.85
CA GLU A 177 -26.81 -3.50 -4.24
C GLU A 177 -27.24 -2.24 -3.48
N ILE A 178 -26.29 -1.51 -2.89
CA ILE A 178 -26.55 -0.25 -2.20
C ILE A 178 -26.18 0.91 -3.12
N LYS A 179 -27.12 1.83 -3.37
CA LYS A 179 -26.90 3.03 -4.17
C LYS A 179 -27.91 4.12 -3.80
N ASP A 180 -27.52 5.39 -3.84
CA ASP A 180 -28.43 6.54 -3.75
C ASP A 180 -29.42 6.49 -2.55
N LYS A 181 -28.91 6.09 -1.37
CA LYS A 181 -29.67 5.82 -0.12
C LYS A 181 -30.77 4.76 -0.22
N GLN A 182 -30.67 3.87 -1.21
CA GLN A 182 -31.53 2.70 -1.39
C GLN A 182 -30.69 1.42 -1.40
N VAL A 183 -31.35 0.32 -1.07
CA VAL A 183 -30.87 -1.04 -1.35
C VAL A 183 -31.79 -1.64 -2.40
N THR A 184 -31.23 -2.38 -3.35
CA THR A 184 -31.98 -3.11 -4.38
C THR A 184 -31.65 -4.60 -4.31
N LEU A 185 -32.64 -5.40 -3.93
CA LEU A 185 -32.58 -6.86 -3.99
C LEU A 185 -32.80 -7.33 -5.43
N ILE A 186 -31.88 -8.18 -5.90
CA ILE A 186 -31.87 -8.83 -7.20
C ILE A 186 -31.88 -10.34 -6.96
N GLN A 187 -32.80 -11.07 -7.59
CA GLN A 187 -32.85 -12.52 -7.55
C GLN A 187 -33.15 -13.08 -8.95
N MET A 188 -32.59 -14.24 -9.28
CA MET A 188 -32.86 -14.88 -10.57
C MET A 188 -34.36 -15.18 -10.73
N GLY A 189 -34.92 -14.84 -11.90
CA GLY A 189 -36.34 -15.08 -12.21
C GLY A 189 -37.34 -14.19 -11.47
N LYS A 190 -36.92 -13.07 -10.87
CA LYS A 190 -37.81 -12.11 -10.18
C LYS A 190 -37.55 -10.67 -10.61
N GLU A 191 -38.55 -9.82 -10.42
CA GLU A 191 -38.38 -8.37 -10.49
C GLU A 191 -37.43 -7.86 -9.40
N ARG A 192 -36.70 -6.78 -9.68
CA ARG A 192 -35.83 -6.13 -8.70
C ARG A 192 -36.69 -5.40 -7.67
N GLN A 193 -36.37 -5.56 -6.39
CA GLN A 193 -37.11 -4.91 -5.29
C GLN A 193 -36.21 -3.89 -4.59
N SER A 194 -36.58 -2.61 -4.63
CA SER A 194 -35.82 -1.54 -3.97
C SER A 194 -36.52 -1.07 -2.68
N GLN A 195 -35.74 -0.76 -1.65
CA GLN A 195 -36.20 -0.15 -0.40
C GLN A 195 -35.28 1.00 0.03
N ALA A 196 -35.85 2.04 0.63
CA ALA A 196 -35.08 3.16 1.17
C ALA A 196 -34.35 2.78 2.47
N ILE A 197 -33.08 3.17 2.57
CA ILE A 197 -32.26 3.03 3.77
C ILE A 197 -32.63 4.17 4.73
N THR A 198 -33.19 3.84 5.89
CA THR A 198 -33.58 4.79 6.94
C THR A 198 -32.47 5.02 7.96
N SER A 199 -31.55 4.07 8.11
CA SER A 199 -30.40 4.19 9.02
C SER A 199 -29.18 3.42 8.52
N THR A 200 -28.00 3.94 8.82
CA THR A 200 -26.68 3.34 8.52
C THR A 200 -25.78 3.45 9.73
N SER A 201 -25.15 2.35 10.15
CA SER A 201 -24.13 2.36 11.19
C SER A 201 -22.90 1.56 10.78
N SER A 202 -21.73 2.00 11.25
CA SER A 202 -20.44 1.32 11.07
C SER A 202 -19.74 1.30 12.41
N ILE A 203 -19.51 0.10 12.95
CA ILE A 203 -18.96 -0.12 14.30
C ILE A 203 -17.98 -1.29 14.23
N SER A 204 -16.69 -1.00 14.42
CA SER A 204 -15.62 -1.99 14.68
C SER A 204 -15.68 -3.28 13.83
N GLY A 205 -15.70 -3.14 12.49
CA GLY A 205 -15.74 -4.28 11.57
C GLY A 205 -17.15 -4.82 11.28
N LYS A 206 -18.21 -4.17 11.77
CA LYS A 206 -19.59 -4.39 11.34
C LYS A 206 -20.13 -3.15 10.62
N GLN A 207 -20.71 -3.32 9.44
CA GLN A 207 -21.59 -2.33 8.82
C GLN A 207 -23.03 -2.82 8.86
N GLN A 208 -23.98 -1.92 9.09
CA GLN A 208 -25.40 -2.25 9.07
C GLN A 208 -26.21 -1.17 8.37
N TYR A 209 -27.09 -1.60 7.48
CA TYR A 209 -28.01 -0.79 6.71
C TYR A 209 -29.44 -1.26 7.01
N THR A 210 -30.30 -0.36 7.46
CA THR A 210 -31.67 -0.69 7.89
C THR A 210 -32.67 0.15 7.11
N GLY A 211 -33.82 -0.44 6.79
CA GLY A 211 -34.97 0.27 6.23
C GLY A 211 -36.26 -0.08 6.96
N LYS A 212 -37.40 -0.02 6.26
CA LYS A 212 -38.71 -0.38 6.82
C LYS A 212 -38.86 -1.90 6.96
N ASP A 213 -38.70 -2.64 5.87
CA ASP A 213 -38.95 -4.08 5.79
C ASP A 213 -37.67 -4.87 5.40
N PHE A 214 -36.49 -4.35 5.77
CA PHE A 214 -35.20 -5.04 5.62
C PHE A 214 -34.14 -4.61 6.65
N SER A 215 -33.13 -5.46 6.86
CA SER A 215 -31.87 -5.13 7.51
C SER A 215 -30.71 -5.92 6.89
N LEU A 216 -29.72 -5.24 6.33
CA LEU A 216 -28.49 -5.81 5.81
C LEU A 216 -27.34 -5.58 6.81
N THR A 217 -26.76 -6.67 7.33
CA THR A 217 -25.52 -6.64 8.11
C THR A 217 -24.37 -7.18 7.27
N LEU A 218 -23.25 -6.45 7.26
CA LEU A 218 -21.96 -6.91 6.76
C LEU A 218 -21.01 -7.05 7.96
N THR A 219 -20.34 -8.18 8.07
CA THR A 219 -19.37 -8.46 9.14
C THR A 219 -18.01 -8.76 8.52
N LYS A 220 -16.95 -8.10 9.00
CA LYS A 220 -15.57 -8.35 8.62
C LYS A 220 -15.20 -9.79 8.97
N ALA A 221 -15.10 -10.62 7.95
CA ALA A 221 -14.68 -12.00 8.01
C ALA A 221 -14.37 -12.44 6.58
N GLN A 222 -13.38 -13.32 6.39
CA GLN A 222 -13.13 -13.93 5.09
C GLN A 222 -14.38 -14.68 4.62
N CYS A 223 -14.65 -14.57 3.33
CA CYS A 223 -15.72 -15.24 2.62
C CYS A 223 -15.17 -15.65 1.25
N ASN A 224 -14.93 -16.95 1.07
CA ASN A 224 -14.60 -17.56 -0.21
C ASN A 224 -15.93 -18.01 -0.84
N ASP A 225 -16.16 -17.64 -2.10
CA ASP A 225 -17.20 -18.23 -2.94
C ASP A 225 -16.56 -19.31 -3.80
N THR A 226 -16.82 -20.59 -3.48
CA THR A 226 -16.09 -21.75 -4.03
C THR A 226 -16.31 -22.02 -5.52
N MET A 227 -16.87 -21.05 -6.27
CA MET A 227 -17.00 -21.05 -7.72
C MET A 227 -16.34 -19.83 -8.37
N SER A 228 -15.49 -19.09 -7.65
CA SER A 228 -14.74 -17.94 -8.16
C SER A 228 -13.31 -17.96 -7.64
N ASP A 229 -12.34 -17.59 -8.48
CA ASP A 229 -10.96 -17.34 -8.05
C ASP A 229 -10.90 -15.96 -7.37
N ALA A 230 -11.59 -15.83 -6.23
CA ALA A 230 -11.86 -14.57 -5.54
C ALA A 230 -12.08 -14.74 -4.02
N LEU A 231 -11.36 -13.93 -3.24
CA LEU A 231 -11.51 -13.83 -1.78
C LEU A 231 -12.17 -12.50 -1.41
N PHE A 232 -13.29 -12.57 -0.69
CA PHE A 232 -14.02 -11.41 -0.17
C PHE A 232 -13.78 -11.24 1.33
N GLY A 233 -13.64 -10.00 1.80
CA GLY A 233 -13.35 -9.70 3.21
C GLY A 233 -14.56 -9.37 4.09
N TRP A 234 -15.77 -9.60 3.59
CA TRP A 234 -17.02 -9.46 4.34
C TRP A 234 -17.94 -10.66 4.13
N GLN A 235 -18.50 -11.14 5.23
CA GLN A 235 -19.69 -12.00 5.23
C GLN A 235 -20.95 -11.13 5.34
N SER A 236 -22.03 -11.54 4.69
CA SER A 236 -23.30 -10.81 4.68
C SER A 236 -24.44 -11.61 5.33
N THR A 237 -25.38 -10.89 5.93
CA THR A 237 -26.69 -11.42 6.31
C THR A 237 -27.75 -10.36 6.02
N LEU A 238 -28.67 -10.68 5.13
CA LEU A 238 -29.79 -9.83 4.74
C LEU A 238 -31.08 -10.42 5.29
N GLU A 239 -31.78 -9.68 6.16
CA GLU A 239 -33.20 -9.89 6.40
C GLU A 239 -34.00 -9.05 5.40
N TRP A 240 -34.91 -9.66 4.65
CA TRP A 240 -35.79 -8.98 3.70
C TRP A 240 -37.20 -9.56 3.79
N GLN A 241 -38.17 -8.75 4.24
CA GLN A 241 -39.58 -9.13 4.32
C GLN A 241 -39.81 -10.48 5.06
N GLY A 242 -39.04 -10.72 6.13
CA GLY A 242 -39.08 -11.96 6.93
C GLY A 242 -38.31 -13.15 6.36
N LYS A 243 -37.44 -12.93 5.37
CA LYS A 243 -36.55 -13.97 4.80
C LYS A 243 -35.09 -13.60 4.99
N GLN A 244 -34.33 -14.52 5.57
CA GLN A 244 -32.89 -14.43 5.76
C GLN A 244 -32.14 -14.94 4.52
N PHE A 245 -31.16 -14.17 4.06
CA PHE A 245 -30.17 -14.57 3.06
C PHE A 245 -28.76 -14.38 3.63
N LYS A 246 -27.80 -15.21 3.18
CA LYS A 246 -26.39 -15.18 3.60
C LYS A 246 -25.47 -15.35 2.40
N GLY A 247 -24.21 -14.95 2.57
CA GLY A 247 -23.13 -15.11 1.60
C GLY A 247 -22.02 -14.12 1.87
N CYS A 248 -21.41 -13.60 0.80
CA CYS A 248 -20.30 -12.66 0.85
C CYS A 248 -20.77 -11.22 0.62
N ALA A 249 -19.83 -10.26 0.73
CA ALA A 249 -20.03 -8.87 0.37
C ALA A 249 -18.72 -8.13 0.08
N THR A 250 -18.86 -6.98 -0.54
CA THR A 250 -17.83 -5.95 -0.67
C THR A 250 -18.43 -4.61 -0.25
N ILE A 251 -17.64 -3.76 0.43
CA ILE A 251 -18.01 -2.35 0.61
C ILE A 251 -17.61 -1.55 -0.61
N GLY A 252 -18.18 -0.35 -0.79
CA GLY A 252 -17.88 0.49 -1.94
C GLY A 252 -16.37 0.76 -2.10
N ALA A 253 -15.85 0.54 -3.30
CA ALA A 253 -14.41 0.53 -3.62
C ALA A 253 -13.79 1.94 -3.74
N THR A 254 -14.53 2.98 -3.38
CA THR A 254 -14.11 4.38 -3.48
C THR A 254 -13.19 4.74 -2.32
N ASP A 255 -12.00 5.27 -2.61
CA ASP A 255 -11.27 5.98 -1.56
C ASP A 255 -11.92 7.34 -1.25
N VAL A 256 -12.12 7.58 0.04
CA VAL A 256 -12.73 8.80 0.57
C VAL A 256 -11.70 9.89 0.90
N THR A 257 -10.40 9.56 0.90
CA THR A 257 -9.31 10.50 1.22
C THR A 257 -8.79 11.25 -0.02
N LEU A 258 -9.23 10.89 -1.24
CA LEU A 258 -8.87 11.61 -2.47
C LEU A 258 -9.32 13.08 -2.51
N ASN A 259 -10.07 13.58 -1.51
CA ASN A 259 -10.31 15.02 -1.35
C ASN A 259 -9.01 15.82 -1.12
N TRP A 260 -7.94 15.16 -0.67
CA TRP A 260 -6.63 15.77 -0.40
C TRP A 260 -5.77 15.97 -1.66
N ILE A 261 -6.06 15.33 -2.79
CA ILE A 261 -5.24 15.41 -4.02
C ILE A 261 -5.12 16.84 -4.56
N GLY A 262 -4.00 17.16 -5.20
CA GLY A 262 -3.77 18.43 -5.90
C GLY A 262 -2.37 18.98 -5.74
N GLU A 263 -2.14 20.14 -6.34
CA GLU A 263 -0.91 20.93 -6.18
C GLU A 263 -1.12 22.02 -5.11
N TYR A 264 -0.15 22.17 -4.22
CA TYR A 264 -0.15 23.16 -3.14
C TYR A 264 1.18 23.91 -3.14
N GLN A 265 1.16 25.24 -3.24
CA GLN A 265 2.37 26.05 -3.44
C GLN A 265 2.54 27.14 -2.37
N SER A 266 3.79 27.44 -2.01
CA SER A 266 4.15 28.58 -1.16
C SER A 266 3.82 29.90 -1.84
N SER A 267 3.21 30.85 -1.13
CA SER A 267 2.86 32.16 -1.71
C SER A 267 4.09 32.94 -2.20
N ALA A 268 3.91 33.82 -3.18
CA ALA A 268 5.00 34.60 -3.76
C ALA A 268 5.80 35.42 -2.73
N GLN A 269 5.15 35.92 -1.67
CA GLN A 269 5.85 36.60 -0.57
C GLN A 269 6.70 35.64 0.28
N ALA A 270 6.21 34.41 0.51
CA ALA A 270 7.01 33.40 1.19
C ALA A 270 8.25 33.05 0.36
N ALA A 271 8.08 32.81 -0.95
CA ALA A 271 9.19 32.50 -1.86
C ALA A 271 10.23 33.63 -1.96
N GLN A 272 9.80 34.90 -1.96
CA GLN A 272 10.71 36.05 -1.88
C GLN A 272 11.49 36.12 -0.56
N ASN A 273 10.86 35.74 0.56
CA ASN A 273 11.49 35.77 1.88
C ASN A 273 12.48 34.61 2.09
N THR A 274 12.26 33.45 1.46
CA THR A 274 13.10 32.24 1.59
C THR A 274 14.13 32.07 0.47
N GLY A 275 13.93 32.72 -0.68
CA GLY A 275 14.63 32.40 -1.92
C GLY A 275 14.19 31.08 -2.58
N LEU A 276 13.06 30.51 -2.12
CA LEU A 276 12.59 29.16 -2.47
C LEU A 276 11.07 29.13 -2.67
N THR A 277 10.62 28.81 -3.88
CA THR A 277 9.24 28.37 -4.13
C THR A 277 9.14 26.88 -3.80
N THR A 278 8.28 26.53 -2.84
CA THR A 278 7.97 25.14 -2.49
C THR A 278 6.63 24.75 -3.10
N THR A 279 6.63 23.73 -3.96
CA THR A 279 5.41 23.05 -4.45
C THR A 279 5.34 21.65 -3.83
N LEU A 280 4.18 21.26 -3.32
CA LEU A 280 3.82 19.91 -2.91
C LEU A 280 2.71 19.39 -3.82
N VAL A 281 2.92 18.23 -4.45
CA VAL A 281 1.91 17.53 -5.22
C VAL A 281 1.47 16.28 -4.46
N LEU A 282 0.16 16.14 -4.23
CA LEU A 282 -0.48 14.96 -3.64
C LEU A 282 -1.26 14.23 -4.73
N ASN A 283 -0.78 13.05 -5.16
CA ASN A 283 -1.33 12.32 -6.29
C ASN A 283 -2.45 11.33 -5.89
N PRO A 284 -3.35 10.93 -6.81
CA PRO A 284 -4.45 9.99 -6.52
C PRO A 284 -4.04 8.55 -6.21
N ASP A 285 -2.76 8.21 -6.36
CA ASP A 285 -2.17 6.91 -6.06
C ASP A 285 -1.44 6.88 -4.71
N HIS A 286 -1.66 7.91 -3.88
CA HIS A 286 -0.98 8.19 -2.62
C HIS A 286 0.50 8.56 -2.74
N SER A 287 1.08 8.69 -3.95
CA SER A 287 2.44 9.22 -4.08
C SER A 287 2.45 10.74 -3.79
N ALA A 288 3.55 11.22 -3.23
CA ALA A 288 3.76 12.63 -2.93
C ALA A 288 5.12 13.09 -3.45
N THR A 289 5.15 14.31 -3.99
CA THR A 289 6.39 14.95 -4.47
C THR A 289 6.48 16.36 -3.90
N THR A 290 7.61 16.71 -3.28
CA THR A 290 7.92 18.10 -2.91
C THR A 290 9.04 18.63 -3.80
N THR A 291 8.82 19.76 -4.46
CA THR A 291 9.81 20.45 -5.29
C THR A 291 10.15 21.80 -4.67
N TYR A 292 11.44 22.06 -4.49
CA TYR A 292 11.99 23.32 -3.99
C TYR A 292 12.74 24.00 -5.14
N ALA A 293 12.11 25.00 -5.76
CA ALA A 293 12.70 25.77 -6.85
C ALA A 293 13.31 27.07 -6.32
N TYR A 294 14.62 27.25 -6.53
CA TYR A 294 15.31 28.47 -6.11
C TYR A 294 14.94 29.67 -6.98
N THR A 295 14.65 30.81 -6.36
CA THR A 295 14.24 32.03 -7.07
C THR A 295 15.38 32.71 -7.85
N ASN A 296 16.62 32.23 -7.69
CA ASN A 296 17.79 32.67 -8.47
C ASN A 296 18.00 31.84 -9.76
N GLY A 297 17.25 30.75 -9.97
CA GLY A 297 17.39 29.84 -11.11
C GLY A 297 18.30 28.64 -10.89
N ASP A 298 18.81 28.40 -9.68
CA ASP A 298 19.56 27.18 -9.36
C ASP A 298 18.68 25.91 -9.47
N ASN A 299 19.33 24.76 -9.72
CA ASN A 299 18.69 23.47 -9.89
C ASN A 299 17.78 23.13 -8.70
N SER A 300 16.52 22.80 -8.98
CA SER A 300 15.52 22.51 -7.94
C SER A 300 15.87 21.25 -7.16
N LEU A 301 15.54 21.24 -5.86
CA LEU A 301 15.58 20.02 -5.05
C LEU A 301 14.24 19.28 -5.17
N VAL A 302 14.28 17.96 -5.31
CA VAL A 302 13.09 17.12 -5.41
C VAL A 302 13.13 16.04 -4.33
N GLU A 303 12.03 15.94 -3.59
CA GLU A 303 11.75 14.89 -2.63
C GLU A 303 10.55 14.07 -3.12
N THR A 304 10.58 12.75 -2.94
CA THR A 304 9.47 11.86 -3.28
C THR A 304 9.15 10.92 -2.13
N GLY A 305 7.90 10.46 -2.09
CA GLY A 305 7.42 9.47 -1.14
C GLY A 305 5.90 9.33 -1.25
N PHE A 306 5.20 9.43 -0.13
CA PHE A 306 3.74 9.20 -0.09
C PHE A 306 2.99 10.14 0.87
N TRP A 307 1.66 10.15 0.75
CA TRP A 307 0.76 10.87 1.66
C TRP A 307 -0.43 10.00 2.10
N GLN A 308 -0.95 10.28 3.29
CA GLN A 308 -2.16 9.65 3.81
C GLN A 308 -2.88 10.55 4.80
N GLN A 309 -4.21 10.47 4.84
CA GLN A 309 -5.01 11.21 5.80
C GLN A 309 -4.70 10.74 7.23
N ALA A 310 -4.42 11.66 8.14
CA ALA A 310 -4.25 11.36 9.56
C ALA A 310 -5.56 11.59 10.34
N ASN A 311 -6.30 12.66 10.04
CA ASN A 311 -7.70 12.82 10.45
C ASN A 311 -8.45 13.76 9.49
N GLN A 312 -9.70 14.12 9.81
CA GLN A 312 -10.55 15.00 8.97
C GLN A 312 -9.87 16.32 8.55
N ASN A 313 -8.95 16.85 9.36
CA ASN A 313 -8.30 18.13 9.16
C ASN A 313 -6.77 18.02 9.01
N THR A 314 -6.17 16.82 9.03
CA THR A 314 -4.71 16.66 8.86
C THR A 314 -4.31 15.55 7.88
N VAL A 315 -3.24 15.80 7.14
CA VAL A 315 -2.59 14.85 6.22
C VAL A 315 -1.13 14.68 6.61
N GLN A 316 -0.70 13.42 6.73
CA GLN A 316 0.70 13.06 6.88
C GLN A 316 1.32 12.96 5.49
N VAL A 317 2.49 13.58 5.32
CA VAL A 317 3.32 13.49 4.11
C VAL A 317 4.66 12.91 4.52
N MET A 318 5.03 11.77 3.94
CA MET A 318 6.28 11.05 4.20
C MET A 318 7.16 11.11 2.96
N MET A 319 8.27 11.84 3.03
CA MET A 319 9.30 11.87 1.99
C MET A 319 10.35 10.79 2.28
N THR A 320 10.41 9.78 1.41
CA THR A 320 11.29 8.61 1.56
C THR A 320 12.53 8.68 0.66
N ARG A 321 12.58 9.65 -0.26
CA ARG A 321 13.75 9.99 -1.09
C ARG A 321 13.96 11.51 -1.19
N HIS A 322 15.22 11.94 -1.22
CA HIS A 322 15.67 13.31 -1.53
C HIS A 322 16.78 13.23 -2.58
N GLN A 323 16.59 13.85 -3.76
CA GLN A 323 17.49 13.72 -4.92
C GLN A 323 17.88 12.25 -5.21
N GLY A 324 16.91 11.34 -5.13
CA GLY A 324 17.08 9.88 -5.32
C GLY A 324 17.78 9.12 -4.18
N ARG A 325 18.35 9.81 -3.19
CA ARG A 325 18.94 9.20 -1.98
C ARG A 325 17.86 8.96 -0.93
N ARG A 326 18.01 7.96 -0.06
CA ARG A 326 17.05 7.71 1.03
C ARG A 326 16.93 8.92 1.97
N LEU A 327 15.69 9.17 2.39
CA LEU A 327 15.27 10.12 3.41
C LEU A 327 14.24 9.43 4.31
N ASN A 328 14.05 9.92 5.54
CA ASN A 328 12.86 9.63 6.33
C ASN A 328 12.35 10.95 6.92
N GLY A 329 11.60 11.72 6.12
CA GLY A 329 11.08 13.04 6.47
C GLY A 329 9.56 13.03 6.60
N GLU A 330 9.03 13.27 7.80
CA GLU A 330 7.61 13.38 8.10
C GLU A 330 7.18 14.85 8.24
N ARG A 331 6.08 15.21 7.56
CA ARG A 331 5.40 16.50 7.70
C ARG A 331 3.91 16.26 7.93
N LEU A 332 3.40 16.65 9.10
CA LEU A 332 1.97 16.56 9.43
C LEU A 332 1.29 17.91 9.18
N PHE A 333 0.69 18.07 8.00
CA PHE A 333 0.02 19.31 7.64
C PHE A 333 -1.41 19.35 8.21
N THR A 334 -1.80 20.51 8.74
CA THR A 334 -3.20 20.85 9.05
C THR A 334 -3.80 21.66 7.90
N LEU A 335 -5.01 21.30 7.46
CA LEU A 335 -5.77 22.05 6.45
C LEU A 335 -6.57 23.18 7.09
N ASN A 336 -6.39 24.40 6.60
CA ASN A 336 -7.17 25.57 6.97
C ASN A 336 -7.63 26.28 5.69
N GLY A 337 -8.93 26.21 5.39
CA GLY A 337 -9.46 26.59 4.08
C GLY A 337 -8.81 25.75 2.98
N ASN A 338 -8.14 26.41 2.02
CA ASN A 338 -7.37 25.77 0.96
C ASN A 338 -5.86 25.69 1.27
N THR A 339 -5.41 26.06 2.47
CA THR A 339 -3.99 26.10 2.83
C THR A 339 -3.60 24.92 3.72
N LEU A 340 -2.58 24.16 3.32
CA LEU A 340 -1.84 23.22 4.16
C LEU A 340 -0.81 23.99 4.99
N ILE A 341 -0.78 23.75 6.32
CA ILE A 341 0.09 24.43 7.26
C ILE A 341 0.80 23.39 8.15
N THR A 342 2.12 23.49 8.27
CA THR A 342 2.89 22.84 9.35
C THR A 342 3.96 23.77 9.90
N THR A 343 4.22 23.72 11.21
CA THR A 343 5.28 24.49 11.88
C THR A 343 6.55 23.68 12.12
N GLU A 344 6.52 22.37 11.87
CA GLU A 344 7.61 21.44 12.17
C GLU A 344 7.71 20.35 11.09
N GLU A 345 8.90 19.75 10.96
CA GLU A 345 9.11 18.49 10.25
C GLU A 345 9.97 17.55 11.09
N VAL A 346 9.80 16.24 10.94
CA VAL A 346 10.60 15.23 11.63
C VAL A 346 11.47 14.51 10.62
N VAL A 347 12.79 14.70 10.69
CA VAL A 347 13.76 14.07 9.79
C VAL A 347 14.59 13.06 10.58
N ASN A 348 14.57 11.80 10.15
CA ASN A 348 15.25 10.67 10.79
C ASN A 348 14.94 10.55 12.31
N GLY A 349 13.70 10.86 12.70
CA GLY A 349 13.24 10.84 14.09
C GLY A 349 13.53 12.09 14.92
N HIS A 350 14.25 13.08 14.37
CA HIS A 350 14.51 14.35 15.04
C HIS A 350 13.55 15.45 14.53
N ALA A 351 12.93 16.19 15.43
CA ALA A 351 12.04 17.29 15.09
C ALA A 351 12.81 18.60 14.82
N TYR A 352 12.45 19.30 13.74
CA TYR A 352 13.00 20.57 13.31
C TYR A 352 11.88 21.59 13.14
N SER A 353 12.06 22.81 13.67
CA SER A 353 11.09 23.89 13.50
C SER A 353 11.26 24.56 12.14
N LEU A 354 10.14 24.73 11.43
CA LEU A 354 10.03 25.45 10.16
C LEU A 354 9.82 26.97 10.37
N GLY A 355 10.25 27.49 11.52
CA GLY A 355 10.13 28.89 11.91
C GLY A 355 8.73 29.28 12.40
N SER A 356 8.61 30.51 12.91
CA SER A 356 7.40 31.02 13.58
C SER A 356 6.15 31.11 12.70
N ASN A 357 6.32 31.17 11.37
CA ASN A 357 5.21 31.19 10.41
C ASN A 357 4.87 29.79 9.84
N GLY A 358 5.76 28.82 10.04
CA GLY A 358 5.71 27.50 9.44
C GLY A 358 5.84 27.48 7.91
N LEU A 359 5.80 26.27 7.34
CA LEU A 359 5.55 26.06 5.92
C LEU A 359 4.04 26.16 5.65
N ARG A 360 3.68 26.99 4.68
CA ARG A 360 2.29 27.28 4.28
C ARG A 360 2.17 27.10 2.77
N LEU A 361 1.32 26.18 2.34
CA LEU A 361 1.14 25.81 0.93
C LEU A 361 -0.35 25.93 0.56
N GLU A 362 -0.67 26.82 -0.38
CA GLU A 362 -2.03 27.09 -0.82
C GLU A 362 -2.38 26.26 -2.07
N LYS A 363 -3.55 25.63 -2.07
CA LYS A 363 -4.03 24.82 -3.19
C LYS A 363 -4.23 25.68 -4.44
N GLN A 364 -3.67 25.23 -5.56
CA GLN A 364 -3.79 25.86 -6.88
C GLN A 364 -5.06 25.43 -7.62
#